data_AF-A0A843H1D6-F1
#
_entry.id   AF-A0A843H1D6-F1
#
_cell.length_a   1.000
_cell.length_b   1.000
_cell.length_c   1.000
_cell.angle_alpha   90.00
_cell.angle_beta   90.00
_cell.angle_gamma   90.00
#
_symmetry.space_group_name_H-M   'P 1'
#
loop_
_entity.id
_entity.type
_entity.pdbx_description
1 polymer ?
#
loop_
_entity_poly.entity_id
_entity_poly.type
_entity_poly.pdbx_seq_one_letter_code
_entity_poly.pdbx_strand_id
1 'polypeptide(L)' 'MRIIKHGDQYEIGQVICDRCKCEFAYTSKDIFTERVCEYDNGTYGRDYINQDFVRCPECHKNIAIPQPKIGGIK' A
#
# COMPACT_ATOMS: atom_id res chain seq x y z
N MET A 1 2.81 19.29 -13.08
CA MET A 1 2.65 17.86 -12.75
C MET A 1 1.35 17.38 -13.37
N ARG A 2 1.40 16.37 -14.25
CA ARG A 2 0.19 15.79 -14.86
C ARG A 2 -0.24 14.62 -13.98
N ILE A 3 -1.43 14.72 -13.41
CA ILE A 3 -2.12 13.60 -12.80
C ILE A 3 -2.31 12.56 -13.91
N ILE A 4 -1.64 11.41 -13.82
CA ILE A 4 -1.88 10.28 -14.71
C ILE A 4 -3.19 9.67 -14.24
N LYS A 5 -4.32 10.16 -14.78
CA LYS A 5 -5.60 9.48 -14.65
C LYS A 5 -5.51 8.19 -15.46
N HIS A 6 -5.19 7.08 -14.82
CA HIS A 6 -5.48 5.77 -15.39
C HIS A 6 -7.01 5.71 -15.58
N GLY A 7 -7.46 5.51 -16.82
CA GLY A 7 -8.86 5.64 -17.25
C GLY A 7 -9.83 4.60 -16.69
N ASP A 8 -9.58 4.05 -15.50
CA ASP A 8 -10.49 3.18 -14.78
C ASP A 8 -11.33 4.05 -13.81
N GLN A 9 -12.66 3.91 -13.86
CA GLN A 9 -13.64 4.67 -13.05
C GLN A 9 -13.55 4.39 -11.53
N TYR A 10 -12.53 3.69 -11.06
CA TYR A 10 -12.44 3.12 -9.72
C TYR A 10 -11.10 3.47 -9.05
N GLU A 11 -10.81 4.77 -8.96
CA GLU A 11 -9.76 5.27 -8.06
C GLU A 11 -10.09 4.82 -6.64
N ILE A 12 -9.23 3.99 -6.04
CA ILE A 12 -9.41 3.51 -4.67
C ILE A 12 -8.80 4.50 -3.68
N GLY A 13 -7.71 5.15 -4.08
CA GLY A 13 -7.06 6.15 -3.26
C GLY A 13 -5.90 6.85 -3.96
N GLN A 14 -5.29 7.76 -3.22
CA GLN A 14 -4.11 8.50 -3.62
C GLN A 14 -3.03 8.31 -2.56
N VAL A 15 -1.78 8.23 -2.99
CA VAL A 15 -0.64 8.09 -2.10
C VAL A 15 0.47 9.05 -2.52
N ILE A 16 1.18 9.57 -1.52
CA ILE A 16 2.37 10.38 -1.72
C ILE A 16 3.56 9.51 -1.38
N CYS A 17 4.46 9.33 -2.34
CA CYS A 17 5.68 8.59 -2.09
C CYS A 17 6.65 9.41 -1.22
N ASP A 18 7.13 8.82 -0.12
CA ASP A 18 8.05 9.47 0.80
C ASP A 18 9.41 9.82 0.17
N ARG A 19 9.81 9.09 -0.89
CA ARG A 19 11.11 9.22 -1.56
C ARG A 19 11.12 10.29 -2.65
N CYS A 20 10.25 10.18 -3.67
CA CYS A 20 10.17 11.16 -4.77
C CYS A 20 9.28 12.37 -4.43
N LYS A 21 8.50 12.32 -3.34
CA LYS A 21 7.44 13.29 -3.02
C LYS A 21 6.40 13.44 -4.13
N CYS A 22 6.30 12.44 -4.99
CA CYS A 22 5.34 12.39 -6.07
C CYS A 22 4.01 11.81 -5.58
N GLU A 23 2.92 12.49 -5.91
CA GLU A 23 1.54 12.09 -5.62
C GLU A 23 0.97 11.35 -6.83
N PHE A 24 0.37 10.18 -6.59
CA PHE A 24 -0.26 9.40 -7.63
C PHE A 24 -1.49 8.66 -7.10
N ALA A 25 -2.47 8.49 -7.97
CA ALA A 25 -3.66 7.68 -7.73
C ALA A 25 -3.36 6.21 -8.03
N TYR A 26 -4.05 5.31 -7.34
CA TYR A 26 -3.94 3.87 -7.57
C TYR A 26 -5.32 3.20 -7.57
N THR A 27 -5.40 2.07 -8.26
CA THR A 27 -6.58 1.21 -8.37
C THR A 27 -6.33 -0.14 -7.70
N SER A 28 -7.35 -1.00 -7.62
CA SER A 28 -7.20 -2.36 -7.05
C SER A 28 -6.20 -3.22 -7.81
N LYS A 29 -5.99 -2.94 -9.11
CA LYS A 29 -5.04 -3.69 -9.95
C LYS A 29 -3.59 -3.34 -9.64
N ASP A 30 -3.35 -2.16 -9.07
CA ASP A 30 -2.01 -1.69 -8.71
C ASP A 30 -1.58 -2.18 -7.32
N ILE A 31 -2.52 -2.76 -6.56
CA ILE A 31 -2.28 -3.30 -5.23
C ILE A 31 -1.75 -4.72 -5.35
N PHE A 32 -0.66 -5.00 -4.64
CA PHE A 32 -0.15 -6.35 -4.46
C PHE A 32 0.12 -6.60 -2.98
N THR A 33 -0.13 -7.83 -2.54
CA THR A 33 0.03 -8.23 -1.15
C THR A 33 1.35 -8.98 -0.98
N GLU A 34 2.19 -8.53 -0.05
CA GLU A 34 3.40 -9.24 0.35
C GLU A 34 3.30 -9.69 1.82
N ARG A 35 3.89 -10.85 2.14
CA ARG A 35 4.03 -11.30 3.52
C ARG A 35 5.23 -10.60 4.15
N VAL A 36 4.97 -9.74 5.12
CA VAL A 36 6.02 -9.06 5.89
C VAL A 36 6.10 -9.64 7.29
N CYS A 37 7.33 -9.77 7.80
CA CYS A 37 7.55 -10.18 9.18
C CYS A 37 7.27 -8.96 10.07
N GLU A 38 6.22 -9.05 10.87
CA GLU A 38 5.99 -8.08 11.94
C GLU A 38 6.82 -8.55 13.13
N TYR A 39 7.82 -7.75 13.51
CA TYR A 39 8.57 -8.01 14.74
C TYR A 39 7.73 -7.51 15.90
N ASP A 40 6.94 -8.42 16.47
CA ASP A 40 6.22 -8.14 17.71
C ASP A 40 7.25 -8.09 18.85
N ASN A 41 7.46 -6.89 19.42
CA ASN A 41 8.55 -6.57 20.36
C ASN A 41 8.35 -7.20 21.77
N GLY A 42 7.65 -8.32 21.88
CA GLY A 42 7.29 -8.96 23.14
C GLY A 42 7.05 -10.47 23.07
N THR A 43 6.98 -11.06 21.88
CA THR A 43 6.69 -12.48 21.71
C THR A 43 7.74 -13.10 20.79
N TYR A 44 8.38 -14.20 21.19
CA TYR A 44 9.39 -14.92 20.39
C TYR A 44 8.82 -15.62 19.13
N GLY A 45 7.67 -15.15 18.63
CA GLY A 45 7.03 -15.58 17.39
C GLY A 45 7.42 -14.65 16.25
N ARG A 46 7.80 -15.21 15.10
CA ARG A 46 7.80 -14.46 13.84
C ARG A 46 6.37 -14.48 13.31
N ASP A 47 5.61 -13.43 13.60
CA ASP A 47 4.31 -13.23 13.00
C ASP A 47 4.48 -12.66 11.59
N TYR A 48 3.85 -13.31 10.62
CA TYR A 48 3.85 -12.86 9.24
C TYR A 48 2.48 -12.30 8.94
N ILE A 49 2.40 -10.99 8.70
CA ILE A 49 1.17 -10.33 8.28
C ILE A 49 1.18 -10.18 6.76
N ASN A 50 0.00 -10.30 6.16
CA ASN A 50 -0.21 -9.89 4.78
C ASN A 50 -0.36 -8.37 4.77
N GLN A 51 0.54 -7.67 4.10
CA GLN A 51 0.51 -6.22 3.97
C GLN A 51 0.32 -5.87 2.49
N ASP A 52 -0.61 -4.97 2.21
CA ASP A 52 -0.85 -4.48 0.85
C ASP A 52 0.10 -3.33 0.52
N PHE A 53 0.61 -3.35 -0.70
CA PHE A 53 1.55 -2.37 -1.23
C PHE A 53 1.09 -1.85 -2.59
N VAL A 54 1.51 -0.64 -2.89
CA VAL A 54 1.46 -0.05 -4.24
C VAL A 54 2.86 0.38 -4.64
N ARG A 55 3.16 0.32 -5.93
CA ARG A 55 4.48 0.66 -6.45
C ARG A 55 4.49 2.07 -7.01
N CYS A 56 5.40 2.91 -6.51
CA CYS A 56 5.57 4.25 -7.05
C CYS A 56 5.99 4.20 -8.54
N PRO A 57 5.31 4.94 -9.44
CA PRO A 57 5.63 4.91 -10.87
C PRO A 57 6.99 5.55 -11.19
N GLU A 58 7.44 6.52 -10.39
CA GLU A 58 8.68 7.27 -10.64
C GLU A 58 9.92 6.58 -10.08
N CYS A 59 9.85 6.13 -8.81
CA CYS A 59 11.02 5.59 -8.10
C CYS A 59 10.94 4.08 -7.84
N HIS A 60 9.84 3.45 -8.26
CA HIS A 60 9.60 2.00 -8.15
C HIS A 60 9.64 1.44 -6.72
N LYS A 61 9.61 2.30 -5.70
CA LYS A 61 9.55 1.92 -4.29
C LYS A 61 8.16 1.38 -3.95
N ASN A 62 8.12 0.29 -3.19
CA ASN A 62 6.89 -0.27 -2.62
C ASN A 62 6.46 0.60 -1.44
N ILE A 63 5.20 1.04 -1.44
CA ILE A 63 4.61 1.88 -0.41
C ILE A 63 3.48 1.08 0.21
N ALA A 64 3.57 0.82 1.52
CA ALA A 64 2.55 0.12 2.25
C ALA A 64 1.28 0.97 2.30
N ILE A 65 0.14 0.39 1.91
CA ILE A 65 -1.16 1.00 2.11
C ILE A 65 -1.80 0.38 3.34
N PRO A 66 -2.51 1.16 4.18
CA PRO A 66 -3.25 0.60 5.30
C PRO A 66 -4.32 -0.33 4.74
N GLN A 67 -4.28 -1.61 5.14
CA GLN A 67 -5.38 -2.50 4.82
C GLN A 67 -6.67 -1.89 5.40
N PRO A 68 -7.80 -1.91 4.68
CA PRO A 68 -9.06 -1.59 5.29
C PRO A 68 -9.21 -2.55 6.47
N LYS A 69 -9.17 -2.01 7.70
CA LYS A 69 -9.46 -2.79 8.90
C LYS A 69 -10.88 -3.27 8.73
N ILE A 70 -11.07 -4.49 8.23
CA ILE A 70 -12.35 -5.18 8.29
C ILE A 70 -12.61 -5.26 9.79
N GLY A 71 -13.54 -4.41 10.23
CA GLY A 71 -13.78 -4.15 11.63
C GLY A 71 -13.90 -5.48 12.36
N GLY A 72 -13.03 -5.66 13.36
CA GLY A 72 -13.27 -6.62 14.41
C GLY A 72 -14.59 -6.24 15.06
N ILE A 73 -15.66 -6.87 14.60
CA ILE A 73 -16.91 -6.93 15.34
C ILE A 73 -16.56 -7.83 16.52
N LYS A 74 -16.36 -7.19 17.68
CA LYS A 74 -16.26 -7.83 18.99
C LYS A 74 -17.54 -8.61 19.30
#